data_AF-A0A293N618-F1
#
_entry.id   AF-A0A293N618-F1
#
_cell.length_a   1.000
_cell.length_b   1.000
_cell.length_c   1.000
_cell.angle_alpha   90.00
_cell.angle_beta   90.00
_cell.angle_gamma   90.00
#
_symmetry.space_group_name_H-M   'P 1'
#
loop_
_entity.id
_entity.type
_entity.pdbx_description
1 polymer ?
#
loop_
_entity_poly.entity_id
_entity_poly.type
_entity_poly.pdbx_seq_one_letter_code
_entity_poly.pdbx_strand_id
1 'polypeptide(L)'
;MDDLAHDGPSTRNRFKHSILRKLFNKCSMYQDRGIKLNHFCVEYLYHSSRLGKLNLDVEYSDFKPIRPLHLSGSRHHSKKHSCFLGTVLSHFNGTEGRLHVVSQVPEGHAESRHTASVVVTTPDGHVFHHDHVPTYTHLLEPRVFKMVSYTNLQEYSTSYEHEMCDLQAQTVRTFDGVVVRLPDTDCYKVLARDCSPSNRFVVLAKATNISALSKVLKVFMRETVIDVFPSTETAGAVVRVNDQTVPLSRDHPYSHVTDGAELFYVRTGRNSLHINSDSHGFYVFFNTDALFVQAAPIHRGKLCGLCGDYNYDRHKELRGPDKRLYDDDLEFAKSYVIHSDDCHQG
;
A
#
# COMPACT_ATOMS: atom_id res chain seq x y z
N MET A 1 -17.27 14.86 40.49
CA MET A 1 -18.31 15.18 39.48
C MET A 1 -18.08 16.63 39.06
N ASP A 2 -18.27 16.90 37.77
CA ASP A 2 -17.93 18.12 36.99
C ASP A 2 -16.42 18.21 36.65
N ASP A 3 -15.94 18.26 35.40
CA ASP A 3 -16.59 18.45 34.11
C ASP A 3 -15.63 17.93 33.01
N LEU A 4 -15.92 16.78 32.40
CA LEU A 4 -15.31 16.32 31.14
C LEU A 4 -16.40 16.24 30.07
N ALA A 5 -17.06 17.38 29.84
CA ALA A 5 -17.94 17.58 28.70
C ALA A 5 -17.68 18.97 28.10
N HIS A 6 -16.63 19.06 27.28
CA HIS A 6 -16.56 20.10 26.26
C HIS A 6 -16.52 19.46 24.89
N ASP A 7 -17.71 19.00 24.48
CA ASP A 7 -18.05 18.59 23.13
C ASP A 7 -18.47 19.84 22.33
N GLY A 8 -17.47 20.63 21.93
CA GLY A 8 -17.67 21.81 21.10
C GLY A 8 -16.55 21.94 20.06
N PRO A 9 -16.85 22.13 18.77
CA PRO A 9 -15.83 22.35 17.76
C PRO A 9 -15.15 23.70 18.04
N SER A 10 -13.88 23.65 18.45
CA SER A 10 -13.03 24.84 18.57
C SER A 10 -13.01 25.61 17.23
N THR A 11 -13.55 26.82 17.23
CA THR A 11 -13.84 27.68 16.06
C THR A 11 -12.61 28.41 15.48
N ARG A 12 -11.39 27.97 15.75
CA ARG A 12 -10.18 28.54 15.13
C ARG A 12 -9.66 27.65 14.01
N ASN A 13 -10.10 27.93 12.78
CA ASN A 13 -9.39 27.71 11.50
C ASN A 13 -8.33 26.57 11.45
N ARG A 14 -8.67 25.35 11.89
CA ARG A 14 -7.77 24.17 11.90
C ARG A 14 -7.22 23.81 10.52
N PHE A 15 -7.85 24.30 9.46
CA PHE A 15 -7.55 23.94 8.08
C PHE A 15 -6.47 24.78 7.39
N LYS A 16 -5.89 25.83 8.00
CA LYS A 16 -4.92 26.68 7.28
C LYS A 16 -3.51 26.08 7.14
N HIS A 17 -3.13 25.09 7.96
CA HIS A 17 -1.82 24.42 7.87
C HIS A 17 -1.88 22.89 8.07
N SER A 18 -2.92 22.24 7.55
CA SER A 18 -3.00 20.77 7.59
C SER A 18 -2.25 20.16 6.40
N ILE A 19 -1.36 19.20 6.66
CA ILE A 19 -0.67 18.40 5.64
C ILE A 19 -1.68 17.73 4.69
N LEU A 20 -2.83 17.30 5.21
CA LEU A 20 -3.92 16.71 4.43
C LEU A 20 -4.44 17.67 3.37
N ARG A 21 -4.52 18.98 3.66
CA ARG A 21 -4.95 19.97 2.68
C ARG A 21 -3.93 20.13 1.55
N LYS A 22 -2.62 20.07 1.85
CA LYS A 22 -1.58 20.10 0.82
C LYS A 22 -1.65 18.85 -0.07
N LEU A 23 -1.79 17.68 0.53
CA LEU A 23 -1.93 16.41 -0.17
C LEU A 23 -3.19 16.39 -1.03
N PHE A 24 -4.33 16.81 -0.48
CA PHE A 24 -5.60 16.94 -1.20
C PHE A 24 -5.49 17.87 -2.41
N ASN A 25 -4.95 19.08 -2.24
CA ASN A 25 -4.82 20.04 -3.35
C ASN A 25 -3.94 19.49 -4.49
N LYS A 26 -2.83 18.81 -4.15
CA LYS A 26 -1.99 18.15 -5.16
C LYS A 26 -2.71 16.98 -5.81
N CYS A 27 -3.40 16.15 -5.01
CA CYS A 27 -4.23 15.06 -5.51
C CYS A 27 -5.21 15.57 -6.57
N SER A 28 -6.01 16.60 -6.26
CA SER A 28 -6.97 17.21 -7.19
C SER A 28 -6.30 17.78 -8.46
N MET A 29 -5.19 18.52 -8.32
CA MET A 29 -4.46 19.08 -9.47
C MET A 29 -4.04 18.01 -10.50
N TYR A 30 -3.60 16.84 -10.03
CA TYR A 30 -3.24 15.72 -10.92
C TYR A 30 -4.47 14.96 -11.45
N GLN A 31 -5.56 14.89 -10.68
CA GLN A 31 -6.83 14.33 -11.15
C GLN A 31 -7.40 15.12 -12.34
N ASP A 32 -7.25 16.45 -12.34
CA ASP A 32 -7.66 17.33 -13.45
C ASP A 32 -6.83 17.09 -14.74
N ARG A 33 -5.63 16.50 -14.61
CA ARG A 33 -4.78 16.08 -15.73
C ARG A 33 -4.99 14.62 -16.15
N GLY A 34 -6.03 13.97 -15.63
CA GLY A 34 -6.38 12.58 -15.94
C GLY A 34 -5.74 11.53 -15.02
N ILE A 35 -4.93 11.91 -14.03
CA ILE A 35 -4.27 10.96 -13.10
C ILE A 35 -5.11 10.81 -11.83
N LYS A 36 -6.07 9.87 -11.87
CA LYS A 36 -7.16 9.74 -10.88
C LYS A 36 -6.71 9.36 -9.46
N LEU A 37 -5.67 8.54 -9.31
CA LEU A 37 -5.18 8.06 -8.02
C LEU A 37 -3.66 8.19 -7.96
N ASN A 38 -3.15 9.42 -8.09
CA ASN A 38 -1.72 9.70 -7.97
C ASN A 38 -1.22 9.48 -6.53
N HIS A 39 0.09 9.43 -6.35
CA HIS A 39 0.76 9.31 -5.05
C HIS A 39 0.20 10.26 -3.98
N PHE A 40 -0.08 11.53 -4.29
CA PHE A 40 -0.64 12.46 -3.29
C PHE A 40 -2.06 12.08 -2.86
N CYS A 41 -2.86 11.46 -3.74
CA CYS A 41 -4.16 10.91 -3.38
C CYS A 41 -4.02 9.69 -2.46
N VAL A 42 -3.07 8.80 -2.74
CA VAL A 42 -2.80 7.62 -1.89
C VAL A 42 -2.31 8.06 -0.51
N GLU A 43 -1.34 8.98 -0.46
CA GLU A 43 -0.86 9.61 0.78
C GLU A 43 -1.98 10.32 1.55
N TYR A 44 -2.84 11.05 0.84
CA TYR A 44 -4.00 11.70 1.46
C TYR A 44 -4.94 10.67 2.09
N LEU A 45 -5.32 9.61 1.37
CA LEU A 45 -6.19 8.55 1.87
C LEU A 45 -5.54 7.82 3.05
N TYR A 46 -4.25 7.51 2.94
CA TYR A 46 -3.46 6.88 3.98
C TYR A 46 -3.45 7.73 5.27
N HIS A 47 -3.00 8.98 5.19
CA HIS A 47 -2.92 9.86 6.36
C HIS A 47 -4.30 10.25 6.91
N SER A 48 -5.32 10.40 6.07
CA SER A 48 -6.69 10.70 6.51
C SER A 48 -7.41 9.51 7.15
N SER A 49 -6.97 8.28 6.88
CA SER A 49 -7.55 7.06 7.47
C SER A 49 -7.02 6.71 8.87
N ARG A 50 -6.24 7.61 9.45
CA ARG A 50 -5.63 7.43 10.76
C ARG A 50 -6.69 7.32 11.86
N LEU A 51 -6.60 6.27 12.67
CA LEU A 51 -7.34 6.13 13.91
C LEU A 51 -6.52 6.77 15.04
N GLY A 52 -6.88 7.99 15.42
CA GLY A 52 -6.19 8.76 16.45
C GLY A 52 -6.51 8.34 17.89
N LYS A 53 -7.42 7.38 18.10
CA LYS A 53 -7.78 6.85 19.43
C LYS A 53 -7.78 5.32 19.40
N LEU A 54 -7.10 4.72 20.36
CA LEU A 54 -7.01 3.28 20.55
C LEU A 54 -7.52 2.95 21.95
N ASN A 55 -8.46 2.01 22.06
CA ASN A 55 -8.92 1.46 23.34
C ASN A 55 -8.54 -0.02 23.36
N LEU A 56 -7.87 -0.47 24.41
CA LEU A 56 -7.34 -1.82 24.55
C LEU A 56 -7.70 -2.38 25.92
N ASP A 57 -8.07 -3.65 25.95
CA ASP A 57 -8.08 -4.45 27.17
C ASP A 57 -6.85 -5.38 27.12
N VAL A 58 -5.92 -5.20 28.05
CA VAL A 58 -4.67 -5.94 28.13
C VAL A 58 -4.80 -6.98 29.23
N GLU A 59 -4.75 -8.25 28.88
CA GLU A 59 -4.70 -9.36 29.83
C GLU A 59 -3.31 -10.01 29.79
N TYR A 60 -2.75 -10.32 30.96
CA TYR A 60 -1.45 -11.01 31.06
C TYR A 60 -1.52 -12.10 32.12
N SER A 61 -0.77 -13.18 31.87
CA SER A 61 -0.58 -14.32 32.78
C SER A 61 0.86 -14.81 32.67
N ASP A 62 1.39 -15.43 33.73
CA ASP A 62 2.77 -15.92 33.82
C ASP A 62 3.85 -14.89 33.41
N PHE A 63 3.57 -13.60 33.62
CA PHE A 63 4.49 -12.54 33.22
C PHE A 63 5.79 -12.64 34.01
N LYS A 64 6.87 -12.94 33.30
CA LYS A 64 8.23 -12.90 33.83
C LYS A 64 8.89 -11.62 33.34
N PRO A 65 9.31 -10.71 34.23
CA PRO A 65 9.94 -9.46 33.81
C PRO A 65 11.19 -9.80 33.00
N ILE A 66 11.15 -9.47 31.71
CA ILE A 66 12.27 -9.67 30.81
C ILE A 66 13.38 -8.71 31.28
N ARG A 67 14.55 -9.22 31.67
CA ARG A 67 15.76 -8.40 31.89
C ARG A 67 15.89 -7.44 30.71
N PRO A 68 16.18 -6.14 30.93
CA PRO A 68 16.01 -5.12 29.90
C PRO A 68 16.69 -5.60 28.62
N LEU A 69 15.87 -6.03 27.66
CA LEU A 69 16.37 -6.47 26.38
C LEU A 69 17.11 -5.26 25.87
N HIS A 70 18.41 -5.39 25.61
CA HIS A 70 19.13 -4.43 24.79
C HIS A 70 18.49 -4.51 23.39
N LEU A 71 17.33 -3.86 23.23
CA LEU A 71 16.76 -3.44 21.96
C LEU A 71 17.79 -2.47 21.38
N SER A 72 18.83 -3.04 20.79
CA SER A 72 20.01 -2.32 20.29
C SER A 72 19.69 -1.44 19.09
N GLY A 73 18.46 -1.51 18.56
CA GLY A 73 17.91 -0.54 17.60
C GLY A 73 17.38 0.76 18.22
N SER A 74 17.22 0.85 19.54
CA SER A 74 16.54 1.98 20.21
C SER A 74 17.48 2.99 20.89
N ARG A 75 18.76 3.05 20.45
CA ARG A 75 19.86 3.83 21.06
C ARG A 75 19.72 5.37 21.04
N HIS A 76 18.51 5.92 20.96
CA HIS A 76 18.27 7.37 21.02
C HIS A 76 17.35 7.84 22.14
N HIS A 77 16.90 6.98 23.05
CA HIS A 77 15.84 7.40 23.99
C HIS A 77 16.26 7.41 25.45
N SER A 78 16.15 8.61 26.03
CA SER A 78 16.50 8.91 27.41
C SER A 78 15.61 8.14 28.40
N LYS A 79 16.14 7.86 29.60
CA LYS A 79 15.40 7.34 30.76
C LYS A 79 14.17 8.17 31.17
N LYS A 80 13.92 9.33 30.55
CA LYS A 80 12.88 10.29 30.92
C LYS A 80 11.52 10.07 30.23
N HIS A 81 11.45 9.31 29.13
CA HIS A 81 10.22 9.05 28.38
C HIS A 81 10.14 7.58 27.92
N SER A 82 9.28 6.79 28.58
CA SER A 82 9.03 5.39 28.22
C SER A 82 8.25 5.29 26.91
N CYS A 83 8.52 4.27 26.08
CA CYS A 83 7.71 4.00 24.88
C CYS A 83 6.35 3.42 25.26
N PHE A 84 5.40 3.35 24.31
CA PHE A 84 4.04 2.86 24.57
C PHE A 84 3.98 1.56 25.39
N LEU A 85 4.67 0.52 24.92
CA LEU A 85 4.68 -0.77 25.62
C LEU A 85 5.37 -0.65 26.99
N GLY A 86 6.43 0.15 27.11
CA GLY A 86 7.07 0.40 28.39
C GLY A 86 6.15 1.12 29.39
N THR A 87 5.33 2.06 28.93
CA THR A 87 4.30 2.73 29.74
C THR A 87 3.26 1.73 30.23
N VAL A 88 2.72 0.89 29.35
CA VAL A 88 1.72 -0.14 29.73
C VAL A 88 2.34 -1.15 30.72
N LEU A 89 3.53 -1.66 30.42
CA LEU A 89 4.23 -2.64 31.25
C LEU A 89 4.59 -2.10 32.65
N SER A 90 4.76 -0.78 32.81
CA SER A 90 5.03 -0.20 34.14
C SER A 90 3.88 -0.33 35.14
N HIS A 91 2.67 -0.66 34.67
CA HIS A 91 1.48 -0.90 35.50
C HIS A 91 1.16 -2.39 35.68
N PHE A 92 2.02 -3.29 35.19
CA PHE A 92 1.86 -4.71 35.48
C PHE A 92 2.16 -4.93 36.96
N ASN A 93 1.19 -5.51 37.65
CA ASN A 93 1.31 -5.91 39.04
C ASN A 93 1.20 -7.43 39.15
N GLY A 94 2.20 -8.09 39.75
CA GLY A 94 2.27 -9.54 39.84
C GLY A 94 2.54 -10.25 38.50
N THR A 95 2.21 -11.54 38.45
CA THR A 95 2.40 -12.41 37.28
C THR A 95 1.18 -12.45 36.37
N GLU A 96 0.02 -12.02 36.86
CA GLU A 96 -1.24 -12.02 36.13
C GLU A 96 -2.07 -10.78 36.44
N GLY A 97 -2.90 -10.35 35.49
CA GLY A 97 -3.75 -9.18 35.67
C GLY A 97 -4.39 -8.71 34.39
N ARG A 98 -5.17 -7.62 34.53
CA ARG A 98 -5.86 -6.95 33.42
C ARG A 98 -5.67 -5.44 33.52
N LEU A 99 -5.60 -4.75 32.39
CA LEU A 99 -5.57 -3.29 32.32
C LEU A 99 -6.48 -2.82 31.19
N HIS A 100 -7.19 -1.71 31.41
CA HIS A 100 -7.84 -0.99 30.33
C HIS A 100 -6.96 0.20 29.91
N VAL A 101 -6.59 0.28 28.64
CA VAL A 101 -5.67 1.30 28.13
C VAL A 101 -6.34 2.10 27.03
N VAL A 102 -6.37 3.42 27.20
CA VAL A 102 -6.83 4.35 26.17
C VAL A 102 -5.65 5.21 25.73
N SER A 103 -5.30 5.13 24.44
CA SER A 103 -4.30 6.03 23.84
C SER A 103 -4.99 7.00 22.90
N GLN A 104 -4.60 8.27 22.97
CA GLN A 104 -5.02 9.31 22.05
C GLN A 104 -3.81 10.02 21.47
N VAL A 105 -3.68 9.96 20.14
CA VAL A 105 -2.65 10.66 19.39
C VAL A 105 -3.26 11.95 18.84
N PRO A 106 -2.79 13.14 19.26
CA PRO A 106 -3.32 14.42 18.77
C PRO A 106 -3.18 14.52 17.24
N GLU A 107 -4.05 15.27 16.57
CA GLU A 107 -3.81 15.65 15.17
C GLU A 107 -2.58 16.57 15.11
N GLY A 108 -1.46 16.02 14.64
CA GLY A 108 -0.20 16.74 14.59
C GLY A 108 -0.10 17.67 13.37
N HIS A 109 0.36 18.90 13.60
CA HIS A 109 1.06 19.68 12.58
C HIS A 109 2.48 19.12 12.44
N ALA A 110 3.12 19.34 11.29
CA ALA A 110 4.43 18.79 10.91
C ALA A 110 5.61 19.02 11.90
N GLU A 111 5.39 19.76 12.99
CA GLU A 111 6.37 20.11 14.02
C GLU A 111 6.03 19.60 15.43
N SER A 112 4.85 19.00 15.66
CA SER A 112 4.53 18.41 16.97
C SER A 112 5.20 17.05 17.10
N ARG A 113 6.07 16.89 18.11
CA ARG A 113 6.69 15.62 18.48
C ARG A 113 5.61 14.52 18.51
N HIS A 114 5.85 13.44 17.76
CA HIS A 114 5.03 12.23 17.68
C HIS A 114 4.80 11.64 19.07
N THR A 115 3.78 12.11 19.78
CA THR A 115 3.45 11.66 21.13
C THR A 115 1.95 11.48 21.33
N ALA A 116 1.58 10.50 22.14
CA ALA A 116 0.22 10.22 22.59
C ALA A 116 0.03 10.63 24.05
N SER A 117 -1.22 10.90 24.41
CA SER A 117 -1.68 10.80 25.79
C SER A 117 -2.20 9.37 25.99
N VAL A 118 -1.69 8.68 27.00
CA VAL A 118 -2.07 7.30 27.32
C VAL A 118 -2.63 7.27 28.73
N VAL A 119 -3.83 6.71 28.86
CA VAL A 119 -4.51 6.47 30.12
C VAL A 119 -4.52 4.97 30.37
N VAL A 120 -4.05 4.56 31.55
CA VAL A 120 -4.07 3.17 31.99
C VAL A 120 -4.97 3.08 33.21
N THR A 121 -5.97 2.20 33.15
CA THR A 121 -6.90 1.92 34.24
C THR A 121 -6.68 0.49 34.72
N THR A 122 -6.40 0.33 36.01
CA THR A 122 -6.18 -0.97 36.66
C THR A 122 -7.50 -1.61 37.13
N PRO A 123 -7.54 -2.91 37.47
CA PRO A 123 -8.77 -3.61 37.83
C PRO A 123 -9.45 -3.09 39.09
N ASP A 124 -8.65 -2.52 40.01
CA ASP A 124 -9.11 -1.86 41.24
C ASP A 124 -9.62 -0.43 40.99
N GLY A 125 -9.62 0.03 39.73
CA GLY A 125 -10.19 1.31 39.32
C GLY A 125 -9.24 2.51 39.39
N HIS A 126 -7.95 2.31 39.72
CA HIS A 126 -6.98 3.40 39.65
C HIS A 126 -6.71 3.80 38.20
N VAL A 127 -6.60 5.10 37.96
CA VAL A 127 -6.39 5.68 36.63
C VAL A 127 -5.07 6.44 36.61
N PHE A 128 -4.21 6.09 35.65
CA PHE A 128 -2.88 6.66 35.46
C PHE A 128 -2.79 7.38 34.13
N HIS A 129 -2.40 8.66 34.15
CA HIS A 129 -2.24 9.49 32.96
C HIS A 129 -0.77 9.61 32.58
N HIS A 130 -0.46 9.36 31.31
CA HIS A 130 0.86 9.46 30.72
C HIS A 130 0.80 10.37 29.52
N ASP A 131 1.18 11.62 29.72
CA ASP A 131 1.30 12.58 28.62
C ASP A 131 2.68 12.46 27.98
N HIS A 132 2.74 12.72 26.67
CA HIS A 132 3.98 12.70 25.89
C HIS A 132 4.59 11.30 25.68
N VAL A 133 3.77 10.25 25.65
CA VAL A 133 4.23 8.89 25.30
C VAL A 133 4.63 8.87 23.84
N PRO A 134 5.88 8.56 23.47
CA PRO A 134 6.28 8.63 22.07
C PRO A 134 5.52 7.65 21.16
N THR A 135 5.06 8.12 20.00
CA THR A 135 4.27 7.35 19.02
C THR A 135 5.12 6.78 17.88
N TYR A 136 6.42 6.58 18.12
CA TYR A 136 7.30 5.88 17.16
C TYR A 136 6.83 4.44 16.89
N THR A 137 6.02 3.87 17.77
CA THR A 137 5.35 2.59 17.51
C THR A 137 4.05 2.86 16.74
N HIS A 138 3.94 2.35 15.51
CA HIS A 138 2.72 2.43 14.68
C HIS A 138 1.50 1.72 15.30
N LEU A 139 1.69 1.03 16.44
CA LEU A 139 0.63 0.50 17.30
C LEU A 139 -0.37 1.56 17.74
N LEU A 140 0.08 2.81 17.95
CA LEU A 140 -0.74 3.85 18.58
C LEU A 140 -1.60 4.66 17.60
N GLU A 141 -1.30 4.58 16.30
CA GLU A 141 -2.05 5.28 15.26
C GLU A 141 -2.27 4.39 14.03
N PRO A 142 -2.97 3.25 14.19
CA PRO A 142 -3.25 2.38 13.06
C PRO A 142 -4.06 3.14 12.01
N ARG A 143 -3.82 2.81 10.75
CA ARG A 143 -4.53 3.38 9.60
C ARG A 143 -5.44 2.33 9.01
N VAL A 144 -6.69 2.69 8.74
CA VAL A 144 -7.66 1.76 8.12
C VAL A 144 -7.48 1.68 6.61
N PHE A 145 -6.97 2.74 5.98
CA PHE A 145 -6.51 2.69 4.60
C PHE A 145 -5.13 2.05 4.61
N LYS A 146 -5.09 0.78 4.22
CA LYS A 146 -3.84 0.15 3.85
C LYS A 146 -3.37 0.83 2.57
N MET A 147 -2.12 1.29 2.53
CA MET A 147 -1.48 1.54 1.25
C MET A 147 -1.57 0.27 0.40
N VAL A 148 -1.18 0.33 -0.87
CA VAL A 148 -1.17 -0.84 -1.77
C VAL A 148 -0.28 -1.99 -1.22
N SER A 149 0.32 -1.82 -0.04
CA SER A 149 1.07 -2.73 0.84
C SER A 149 0.54 -4.15 1.01
N TYR A 150 1.48 -5.07 0.89
CA TYR A 150 1.40 -6.51 1.11
C TYR A 150 1.14 -6.90 2.58
N THR A 151 1.58 -6.09 3.56
CA THR A 151 1.39 -6.40 4.99
C THR A 151 1.24 -5.13 5.82
N ASN A 152 0.66 -5.25 7.02
CA ASN A 152 0.70 -4.17 8.01
C ASN A 152 2.09 -4.02 8.67
N LEU A 153 3.05 -4.92 8.38
CA LEU A 153 4.38 -4.92 9.00
C LEU A 153 5.28 -3.78 8.50
N GLN A 154 4.98 -3.26 7.31
CA GLN A 154 5.67 -2.15 6.66
C GLN A 154 5.58 -0.87 7.48
N GLU A 155 4.48 -0.71 8.22
CA GLU A 155 4.33 0.35 9.21
C GLU A 155 5.45 0.30 10.25
N TYR A 156 5.87 -0.88 10.72
CA TYR A 156 6.88 -0.98 11.78
C TYR A 156 8.32 -0.94 11.26
N SER A 157 8.53 -1.13 9.96
CA SER A 157 9.86 -1.12 9.36
C SER A 157 9.78 -0.91 7.85
N THR A 158 10.49 0.13 7.39
CA THR A 158 10.67 0.45 5.98
C THR A 158 11.34 -0.68 5.19
N SER A 159 12.03 -1.61 5.85
CA SER A 159 12.53 -2.83 5.21
C SER A 159 11.44 -3.67 4.56
N TYR A 160 10.21 -3.58 5.07
CA TYR A 160 9.05 -4.24 4.51
C TYR A 160 8.24 -3.32 3.60
N GLU A 161 8.57 -2.04 3.43
CA GLU A 161 7.87 -1.16 2.48
C GLU A 161 8.06 -1.69 1.05
N HIS A 162 6.95 -1.88 0.35
CA HIS A 162 6.96 -2.35 -1.03
C HIS A 162 6.67 -1.16 -1.93
N GLU A 163 7.63 -0.83 -2.78
CA GLU A 163 7.41 0.17 -3.81
C GLU A 163 6.35 -0.33 -4.80
N MET A 164 5.60 0.62 -5.35
CA MET A 164 4.52 0.36 -6.29
C MET A 164 4.84 0.98 -7.64
N CYS A 165 4.58 0.21 -8.69
CA CYS A 165 4.51 0.74 -10.04
C CYS A 165 3.05 1.09 -10.36
N ASP A 166 2.81 2.26 -10.95
CA ASP A 166 1.46 2.69 -11.31
C ASP A 166 1.33 3.10 -12.77
N LEU A 167 0.31 2.55 -13.44
CA LEU A 167 -0.08 2.85 -14.80
C LEU A 167 -1.40 3.62 -14.77
N GLN A 168 -1.34 4.90 -15.11
CA GLN A 168 -2.48 5.82 -15.11
C GLN A 168 -2.40 6.76 -16.32
N ALA A 169 -3.56 7.10 -16.89
CA ALA A 169 -3.63 7.91 -18.11
C ALA A 169 -2.66 7.37 -19.20
N GLN A 170 -1.70 8.19 -19.66
CA GLN A 170 -0.64 7.84 -20.61
C GLN A 170 0.75 7.82 -19.97
N THR A 171 0.85 7.46 -18.70
CA THR A 171 2.12 7.43 -17.95
C THR A 171 2.25 6.17 -17.11
N VAL A 172 3.49 5.73 -16.92
CA VAL A 172 3.88 4.76 -15.89
C VAL A 172 4.78 5.47 -14.88
N ARG A 173 4.52 5.29 -13.59
CA ARG A 173 5.51 5.55 -12.55
C ARG A 173 6.16 4.22 -12.16
N THR A 174 7.48 4.15 -12.23
CA THR A 174 8.27 2.95 -11.92
C THR A 174 8.32 2.66 -10.43
N PHE A 175 8.83 1.48 -10.06
CA PHE A 175 9.07 1.12 -8.66
C PHE A 175 10.03 2.09 -7.96
N ASP A 176 11.01 2.66 -8.68
CA ASP A 176 11.95 3.62 -8.09
C ASP A 176 11.46 5.08 -8.24
N GLY A 177 10.20 5.26 -8.65
CA GLY A 177 9.50 6.54 -8.62
C GLY A 177 9.91 7.51 -9.74
N VAL A 178 10.31 6.99 -10.90
CA VAL A 178 10.50 7.76 -12.14
C VAL A 178 9.22 7.71 -12.95
N VAL A 179 8.84 8.81 -13.60
CA VAL A 179 7.65 8.87 -14.46
C VAL A 179 8.08 8.74 -15.92
N VAL A 180 7.43 7.84 -16.64
CA VAL A 180 7.69 7.46 -18.03
C VAL A 180 6.43 7.72 -18.85
N ARG A 181 6.55 8.48 -19.94
CA ARG A 181 5.48 8.68 -20.91
C ARG A 181 5.26 7.42 -21.75
N LEU A 182 4.01 7.11 -22.05
CA LEU A 182 3.65 5.97 -22.88
C LEU A 182 3.39 6.37 -24.33
N PRO A 183 3.73 5.50 -25.30
CA PRO A 183 3.32 5.70 -26.69
C PRO A 183 1.80 5.55 -26.84
N ASP A 184 1.24 6.33 -27.76
CA ASP A 184 -0.17 6.29 -28.11
C ASP A 184 -0.47 5.08 -28.99
N THR A 185 -0.69 3.93 -28.35
CA THR A 185 -0.95 2.65 -29.02
C THR A 185 -1.81 1.75 -28.15
N ASP A 186 -2.67 0.96 -28.78
CA ASP A 186 -3.46 -0.10 -28.16
C ASP A 186 -2.75 -1.47 -28.17
N CYS A 187 -1.47 -1.53 -28.53
CA CYS A 187 -0.65 -2.72 -28.37
C CYS A 187 -0.39 -3.00 -26.88
N TYR A 188 -0.23 -4.29 -26.55
CA TYR A 188 0.21 -4.70 -25.21
C TYR A 188 1.61 -4.18 -24.93
N LYS A 189 1.84 -3.77 -23.69
CA LYS A 189 3.13 -3.29 -23.20
C LYS A 189 3.52 -4.12 -21.99
N VAL A 190 4.80 -4.46 -21.87
CA VAL A 190 5.32 -5.17 -20.70
C VAL A 190 5.48 -4.18 -19.55
N LEU A 191 4.58 -4.24 -18.57
CA LEU A 191 4.66 -3.38 -17.38
C LEU A 191 5.74 -3.88 -16.43
N ALA A 192 5.61 -5.12 -15.95
CA ALA A 192 6.54 -5.72 -15.02
C ALA A 192 6.66 -7.22 -15.30
N ARG A 193 7.88 -7.74 -15.24
CA ARG A 193 8.18 -9.16 -15.38
C ARG A 193 9.25 -9.54 -14.38
N ASP A 194 9.14 -10.72 -13.78
CA ASP A 194 10.26 -11.35 -13.07
C ASP A 194 11.27 -11.85 -14.11
N CYS A 195 12.40 -11.15 -14.21
CA CYS A 195 13.47 -11.43 -15.17
C CYS A 195 14.62 -12.23 -14.53
N SER A 196 14.39 -12.75 -13.31
CA SER A 196 15.25 -13.77 -12.71
C SER A 196 15.00 -15.15 -13.35
N PRO A 197 15.88 -16.15 -13.09
CA PRO A 197 15.66 -17.52 -13.56
C PRO A 197 14.33 -18.15 -13.12
N SER A 198 13.69 -17.61 -12.07
CA SER A 198 12.40 -18.12 -11.59
C SER A 198 11.21 -17.73 -12.47
N ASN A 199 11.28 -16.64 -13.24
CA ASN A 199 10.24 -16.17 -14.17
C ASN A 199 8.81 -16.28 -13.61
N ARG A 200 8.60 -15.78 -12.37
CA ARG A 200 7.37 -16.05 -11.60
C ARG A 200 6.11 -15.39 -12.19
N PHE A 201 6.23 -14.20 -12.76
CA PHE A 201 5.10 -13.47 -13.32
C PHE A 201 5.46 -12.55 -14.49
N VAL A 202 4.47 -12.23 -15.32
CA VAL A 202 4.50 -11.16 -16.33
C VAL A 202 3.19 -10.38 -16.26
N VAL A 203 3.27 -9.05 -16.24
CA VAL A 203 2.12 -8.14 -16.27
C VAL A 203 2.16 -7.35 -17.57
N LEU A 204 1.13 -7.52 -18.37
CA LEU A 204 0.91 -6.78 -19.59
C LEU A 204 -0.33 -5.91 -19.47
N ALA A 205 -0.30 -4.75 -20.11
CA ALA A 205 -1.50 -3.94 -20.28
C ALA A 205 -1.54 -3.29 -21.66
N LYS A 206 -2.76 -3.05 -22.15
CA LYS A 206 -3.01 -2.20 -23.31
C LYS A 206 -4.11 -1.19 -23.04
N ALA A 207 -4.07 -0.06 -23.74
CA ALA A 207 -5.13 0.93 -23.69
C ALA A 207 -6.36 0.45 -24.47
N THR A 208 -7.55 0.95 -24.11
CA THR A 208 -8.77 0.79 -24.90
C THR A 208 -9.55 2.09 -24.95
N ASN A 209 -10.35 2.27 -26.00
CA ASN A 209 -11.27 3.40 -26.13
C ASN A 209 -12.63 3.15 -25.45
N ILE A 210 -12.75 2.09 -24.64
CA ILE A 210 -14.00 1.72 -23.98
C ILE A 210 -14.09 2.45 -22.63
N SER A 211 -15.05 3.38 -22.50
CA SER A 211 -15.21 4.18 -21.27
C SER A 211 -15.46 3.36 -20.00
N ALA A 212 -15.98 2.13 -20.12
CA ALA A 212 -16.17 1.22 -18.99
C ALA A 212 -14.85 0.66 -18.42
N LEU A 213 -13.80 0.57 -19.25
CA LEU A 213 -12.48 0.09 -18.86
C LEU A 213 -11.40 0.62 -19.83
N SER A 214 -10.68 1.67 -19.42
CA SER A 214 -9.67 2.31 -20.28
C SER A 214 -8.45 1.44 -20.59
N LYS A 215 -8.33 0.28 -19.93
CA LYS A 215 -7.17 -0.62 -19.99
C LYS A 215 -7.61 -2.08 -20.00
N VAL A 216 -6.90 -2.96 -20.70
CA VAL A 216 -6.99 -4.41 -20.53
C VAL A 216 -5.74 -4.88 -19.82
N LEU A 217 -5.89 -5.79 -18.86
CA LEU A 217 -4.80 -6.39 -18.10
C LEU A 217 -4.69 -7.87 -18.47
N LYS A 218 -3.45 -8.32 -18.72
CA LYS A 218 -3.11 -9.73 -18.90
C LYS A 218 -1.95 -10.07 -17.97
N VAL A 219 -2.15 -11.06 -17.10
CA VAL A 219 -1.14 -11.53 -16.15
C VAL A 219 -0.81 -12.98 -16.43
N PHE A 220 0.48 -13.29 -16.54
CA PHE A 220 0.98 -14.66 -16.61
C PHE A 220 1.57 -15.02 -15.24
N MET A 221 1.21 -16.19 -14.71
CA MET A 221 1.83 -16.79 -13.53
C MET A 221 2.05 -18.28 -13.79
N ARG A 222 3.33 -18.68 -13.93
CA ARG A 222 3.71 -20.00 -14.46
C ARG A 222 3.05 -20.24 -15.83
N GLU A 223 2.23 -21.27 -15.96
CA GLU A 223 1.48 -21.61 -17.18
C GLU A 223 0.07 -21.03 -17.20
N THR A 224 -0.36 -20.39 -16.10
CA THR A 224 -1.70 -19.84 -15.96
C THR A 224 -1.76 -18.41 -16.50
N VAL A 225 -2.77 -18.14 -17.34
CA VAL A 225 -3.06 -16.82 -17.90
C VAL A 225 -4.31 -16.25 -17.25
N ILE A 226 -4.23 -15.00 -16.79
CA ILE A 226 -5.35 -14.24 -16.24
C ILE A 226 -5.60 -13.04 -17.15
N ASP A 227 -6.79 -12.96 -17.72
CA ASP A 227 -7.24 -11.86 -18.55
C ASP A 227 -8.32 -11.06 -17.84
N VAL A 228 -8.17 -9.74 -17.82
CA VAL A 228 -9.14 -8.79 -17.26
C VAL A 228 -9.48 -7.77 -18.34
N PHE A 229 -10.73 -7.80 -18.80
CA PHE A 229 -11.19 -7.03 -19.96
C PHE A 229 -12.60 -6.46 -19.72
N PRO A 230 -13.02 -5.42 -20.48
CA PRO A 230 -14.36 -4.85 -20.30
C PRO A 230 -15.44 -5.83 -20.70
N SER A 231 -16.54 -5.85 -19.94
CA SER A 231 -17.79 -6.47 -20.36
C SER A 231 -18.68 -5.47 -21.08
N THR A 232 -19.30 -5.89 -22.18
CA THR A 232 -20.36 -5.12 -22.85
C THR A 232 -21.74 -5.40 -22.26
N GLU A 233 -21.89 -6.49 -21.49
CA GLU A 233 -23.18 -6.99 -20.99
C GLU A 233 -23.42 -6.69 -19.50
N THR A 234 -22.34 -6.53 -18.73
CA THR A 234 -22.39 -6.25 -17.30
C THR A 234 -21.58 -5.00 -16.97
N ALA A 235 -22.07 -4.18 -16.05
CA ALA A 235 -21.28 -3.05 -15.54
C ALA A 235 -20.09 -3.59 -14.73
N GLY A 236 -18.92 -3.71 -15.36
CA GLY A 236 -17.70 -4.17 -14.67
C GLY A 236 -16.67 -4.85 -15.58
N ALA A 237 -15.55 -5.24 -14.98
CA ALA A 237 -14.53 -6.05 -15.63
C ALA A 237 -14.89 -7.53 -15.55
N VAL A 238 -14.65 -8.28 -16.62
CA VAL A 238 -14.72 -9.75 -16.64
C VAL A 238 -13.32 -10.31 -16.44
N VAL A 239 -13.22 -11.36 -15.64
CA VAL A 239 -11.96 -12.10 -15.43
C VAL A 239 -12.07 -13.46 -16.09
N ARG A 240 -11.06 -13.81 -16.89
CA ARG A 240 -10.84 -15.16 -17.38
C ARG A 240 -9.54 -15.72 -16.82
N VAL A 241 -9.56 -17.01 -16.48
CA VAL A 241 -8.39 -17.78 -16.11
C VAL A 241 -8.28 -18.96 -17.07
N ASN A 242 -7.19 -19.03 -17.83
CA ASN A 242 -7.00 -20.00 -18.92
C ASN A 242 -8.22 -20.06 -19.87
N ASP A 243 -8.60 -18.89 -20.39
CA ASP A 243 -9.76 -18.67 -21.28
C ASP A 243 -11.14 -18.98 -20.68
N GLN A 244 -11.22 -19.43 -19.44
CA GLN A 244 -12.50 -19.69 -18.75
C GLN A 244 -12.90 -18.51 -17.88
N THR A 245 -14.11 -17.99 -18.09
CA THR A 245 -14.67 -16.92 -17.26
C THR A 245 -14.89 -17.42 -15.84
N VAL A 246 -14.33 -16.71 -14.85
CA VAL A 246 -14.48 -17.05 -13.43
C VAL A 246 -15.55 -16.16 -12.79
N PRO A 247 -16.54 -16.74 -12.09
CA PRO A 247 -17.52 -15.95 -11.36
C PRO A 247 -16.85 -15.28 -10.15
N LEU A 248 -17.08 -13.98 -9.98
CA LEU A 248 -16.57 -13.20 -8.85
C LEU A 248 -17.71 -12.50 -8.13
N SER A 249 -17.72 -12.60 -6.80
CA SER A 249 -18.56 -11.77 -5.94
C SER A 249 -17.73 -11.27 -4.76
N ARG A 250 -18.23 -10.28 -4.02
CA ARG A 250 -17.51 -9.74 -2.86
C ARG A 250 -17.29 -10.79 -1.76
N ASP A 251 -18.23 -11.73 -1.63
CA ASP A 251 -18.19 -12.77 -0.60
C ASP A 251 -17.49 -14.05 -1.08
N HIS A 252 -17.34 -14.22 -2.40
CA HIS A 252 -16.72 -15.40 -3.00
C HIS A 252 -15.57 -14.98 -3.94
N PRO A 253 -14.34 -14.84 -3.40
CA PRO A 253 -13.16 -14.67 -4.23
C PRO A 253 -12.85 -15.95 -5.01
N TYR A 254 -12.23 -15.80 -6.18
CA TYR A 254 -11.70 -16.94 -6.93
C TYR A 254 -10.31 -17.29 -6.41
N SER A 255 -10.08 -18.57 -6.09
CA SER A 255 -8.77 -19.10 -5.71
C SER A 255 -8.31 -20.10 -6.76
N HIS A 256 -7.07 -19.96 -7.22
CA HIS A 256 -6.45 -20.89 -8.16
C HIS A 256 -5.41 -21.73 -7.44
N VAL A 257 -5.66 -23.04 -7.36
CA VAL A 257 -4.79 -23.99 -6.66
C VAL A 257 -4.00 -24.82 -7.68
N THR A 258 -2.70 -24.92 -7.48
CA THR A 258 -1.76 -25.73 -8.27
C THR A 258 -0.89 -26.53 -7.30
N ASP A 259 -0.64 -27.80 -7.60
CA ASP A 259 0.22 -28.67 -6.76
C ASP A 259 -0.22 -28.74 -5.28
N GLY A 260 -1.53 -28.60 -5.02
CA GLY A 260 -2.10 -28.63 -3.67
C GLY A 260 -1.93 -27.34 -2.85
N ALA A 261 -1.43 -26.26 -3.45
CA ALA A 261 -1.30 -24.95 -2.81
C ALA A 261 -1.93 -23.82 -3.66
N GLU A 262 -2.44 -22.78 -3.00
CA GLU A 262 -2.96 -21.61 -3.69
C GLU A 262 -1.83 -20.85 -4.40
N LEU A 263 -1.93 -20.77 -5.73
CA LEU A 263 -1.00 -20.01 -6.56
C LEU A 263 -1.33 -18.52 -6.49
N PHE A 264 -2.62 -18.19 -6.64
CA PHE A 264 -3.14 -16.83 -6.53
C PHE A 264 -4.63 -16.85 -6.20
N TYR A 265 -5.13 -15.69 -5.76
CA TYR A 265 -6.56 -15.43 -5.67
C TYR A 265 -6.92 -14.10 -6.32
N VAL A 266 -8.18 -14.00 -6.74
CA VAL A 266 -8.78 -12.80 -7.33
C VAL A 266 -9.95 -12.36 -6.45
N ARG A 267 -9.92 -11.10 -6.00
CA ARG A 267 -10.97 -10.45 -5.22
C ARG A 267 -11.56 -9.28 -6.01
N THR A 268 -12.87 -9.09 -5.89
CA THR A 268 -13.56 -7.91 -6.42
C THR A 268 -14.02 -6.99 -5.29
N GLY A 269 -13.80 -5.70 -5.46
CA GLY A 269 -14.26 -4.64 -4.57
C GLY A 269 -15.56 -4.01 -5.03
N ARG A 270 -15.76 -2.71 -4.75
CA ARG A 270 -16.92 -1.98 -5.29
C ARG A 270 -16.75 -1.68 -6.77
N ASN A 271 -15.60 -1.13 -7.15
CA ASN A 271 -15.23 -0.76 -8.52
C ASN A 271 -13.75 -1.11 -8.78
N SER A 272 -13.26 -2.21 -8.20
CA SER A 272 -11.85 -2.59 -8.27
C SER A 272 -11.70 -4.10 -8.31
N LEU A 273 -10.60 -4.55 -8.90
CA LEU A 273 -10.17 -5.94 -8.92
C LEU A 273 -8.79 -6.02 -8.27
N HIS A 274 -8.55 -7.11 -7.55
CA HIS A 274 -7.32 -7.39 -6.85
C HIS A 274 -6.86 -8.79 -7.22
N ILE A 275 -5.64 -8.93 -7.74
CA ILE A 275 -5.00 -10.21 -8.02
C ILE A 275 -3.81 -10.33 -7.07
N ASN A 276 -3.73 -11.39 -6.29
CA ASN A 276 -2.70 -11.55 -5.27
C ASN A 276 -2.11 -12.97 -5.30
N SER A 277 -0.79 -13.07 -5.19
CA SER A 277 -0.04 -14.33 -5.12
C SER A 277 0.98 -14.28 -3.99
N ASP A 278 0.60 -14.79 -2.82
CA ASP A 278 1.45 -14.77 -1.62
C ASP A 278 2.74 -15.57 -1.77
N SER A 279 2.66 -16.70 -2.49
CA SER A 279 3.83 -17.54 -2.79
C SER A 279 4.86 -16.85 -3.70
N HIS A 280 4.41 -15.93 -4.56
CA HIS A 280 5.28 -15.14 -5.42
C HIS A 280 5.52 -13.72 -4.94
N GLY A 281 4.88 -13.28 -3.85
CA GLY A 281 5.00 -11.92 -3.32
C GLY A 281 4.61 -10.87 -4.36
N PHE A 282 3.45 -11.04 -4.98
CA PHE A 282 2.99 -10.26 -6.11
C PHE A 282 1.53 -9.83 -5.93
N TYR A 283 1.24 -8.56 -6.17
CA TYR A 283 -0.10 -8.00 -6.03
C TYR A 283 -0.39 -7.00 -7.16
N VAL A 284 -1.61 -7.07 -7.71
CA VAL A 284 -2.14 -6.11 -8.68
C VAL A 284 -3.46 -5.55 -8.17
N PHE A 285 -3.55 -4.23 -8.13
CA PHE A 285 -4.83 -3.53 -8.06
C PHE A 285 -5.17 -3.03 -9.46
N PHE A 286 -6.43 -3.18 -9.83
CA PHE A 286 -6.93 -2.74 -11.13
C PHE A 286 -8.33 -2.14 -11.01
N ASN A 287 -8.56 -0.99 -11.64
CA ASN A 287 -9.89 -0.42 -11.82
C ASN A 287 -10.02 0.18 -13.23
N THR A 288 -11.09 0.92 -13.49
CA THR A 288 -11.38 1.53 -14.79
C THR A 288 -10.25 2.40 -15.35
N ASP A 289 -9.51 3.12 -14.49
CA ASP A 289 -8.56 4.16 -14.91
C ASP A 289 -7.10 3.85 -14.54
N ALA A 290 -6.89 3.05 -13.49
CA ALA A 290 -5.62 2.86 -12.83
C ALA A 290 -5.29 1.37 -12.63
N LEU A 291 -4.01 1.07 -12.83
CA LEU A 291 -3.42 -0.24 -12.54
C LEU A 291 -2.20 -0.02 -11.66
N PHE A 292 -2.11 -0.74 -10.55
CA PHE A 292 -0.96 -0.73 -9.67
C PHE A 292 -0.38 -2.12 -9.56
N VAL A 293 0.93 -2.23 -9.69
CA VAL A 293 1.68 -3.46 -9.46
C VAL A 293 2.54 -3.28 -8.22
N GLN A 294 2.51 -4.26 -7.33
CA GLN A 294 3.40 -4.34 -6.18
C GLN A 294 4.16 -5.66 -6.19
N ALA A 295 5.44 -5.60 -5.86
CA ALA A 295 6.32 -6.76 -5.78
C ALA A 295 7.07 -6.80 -4.44
N ALA A 296 7.20 -8.00 -3.88
CA ALA A 296 7.93 -8.26 -2.66
C ALA A 296 9.43 -7.95 -2.79
N PRO A 297 10.12 -7.57 -1.70
CA PRO A 297 11.55 -7.27 -1.68
C PRO A 297 12.47 -8.32 -2.31
N ILE A 298 12.05 -9.59 -2.37
CA ILE A 298 12.74 -10.69 -3.05
C ILE A 298 13.01 -10.38 -4.54
N HIS A 299 12.17 -9.54 -5.16
CA HIS A 299 12.26 -9.14 -6.56
C HIS A 299 13.16 -7.93 -6.84
N ARG A 300 13.76 -7.32 -5.80
CA ARG A 300 14.60 -6.13 -5.98
C ARG A 300 15.78 -6.43 -6.92
N GLY A 301 15.96 -5.58 -7.93
CA GLY A 301 16.97 -5.72 -8.98
C GLY A 301 16.78 -6.93 -9.91
N LYS A 302 15.60 -7.56 -9.89
CA LYS A 302 15.28 -8.76 -10.67
C LYS A 302 14.09 -8.57 -11.60
N LEU A 303 13.43 -7.41 -11.54
CA LEU A 303 12.33 -7.10 -12.43
C LEU A 303 12.86 -6.48 -13.73
N CYS A 304 12.03 -6.52 -14.77
CA CYS A 304 12.22 -5.69 -15.95
C CYS A 304 10.87 -5.37 -16.60
N GLY A 305 10.81 -4.31 -17.41
CA GLY A 305 9.58 -3.76 -17.97
C GLY A 305 9.50 -2.25 -17.79
N LEU A 306 8.38 -1.66 -18.19
CA LEU A 306 8.09 -0.23 -18.01
C LEU A 306 8.12 0.22 -16.54
N CYS A 307 7.96 -0.71 -15.59
CA CYS A 307 8.03 -0.45 -14.16
C CYS A 307 9.47 -0.39 -13.59
N GLY A 308 10.50 -0.54 -14.43
CA GLY A 308 11.90 -0.54 -14.00
C GLY A 308 12.36 -1.89 -13.43
N ASP A 309 13.56 -1.92 -12.87
CA ASP A 309 14.19 -3.13 -12.32
C ASP A 309 14.09 -3.26 -10.79
N TYR A 310 13.48 -2.26 -10.13
CA TYR A 310 13.18 -2.22 -8.70
C TYR A 310 14.45 -2.32 -7.84
N ASN A 311 15.44 -1.47 -8.11
CA ASN A 311 16.76 -1.53 -7.48
C ASN A 311 17.10 -0.29 -6.63
N TYR A 312 16.17 0.68 -6.51
CA TYR A 312 16.31 1.98 -5.86
C TYR A 312 17.18 3.01 -6.59
N ASP A 313 17.67 2.72 -7.80
CA ASP A 313 18.49 3.61 -8.62
C ASP A 313 17.66 4.36 -9.68
N ARG A 314 17.14 5.51 -9.24
CA ARG A 314 16.39 6.44 -10.09
C ARG A 314 17.18 7.00 -11.27
N HIS A 315 18.52 6.90 -11.27
CA HIS A 315 19.37 7.51 -12.29
C HIS A 315 19.57 6.60 -13.51
N LYS A 316 19.34 5.29 -13.38
CA LYS A 316 19.52 4.30 -14.45
C LYS A 316 18.24 3.52 -14.75
N GLU A 317 17.11 4.18 -14.54
CA GLU A 317 15.79 3.57 -14.59
C GLU A 317 15.37 3.13 -16.00
N LEU A 318 15.71 3.93 -17.02
CA LEU A 318 15.22 3.76 -18.39
C LEU A 318 16.02 2.70 -19.15
N ARG A 319 16.21 1.53 -18.54
CA ARG A 319 16.97 0.44 -19.11
C ARG A 319 16.07 -0.53 -19.87
N GLY A 320 16.13 -0.48 -21.20
CA GLY A 320 15.27 -1.29 -22.06
C GLY A 320 15.61 -2.79 -22.06
N PRO A 321 14.82 -3.61 -22.79
CA PRO A 321 15.02 -5.06 -22.84
C PRO A 321 16.34 -5.47 -23.52
N ASP A 322 16.91 -4.59 -24.34
CA ASP A 322 18.24 -4.72 -24.95
C ASP A 322 19.40 -4.38 -23.99
N LYS A 323 19.08 -4.08 -22.72
CA LYS A 323 20.00 -3.67 -21.65
C LYS A 323 20.66 -2.31 -21.86
N ARG A 324 20.24 -1.55 -22.88
CA ARG A 324 20.70 -0.18 -23.11
C ARG A 324 19.95 0.78 -22.21
N LEU A 325 20.64 1.83 -21.78
CA LEU A 325 20.03 2.97 -21.11
C LEU A 325 19.55 3.94 -22.19
N TYR A 326 18.31 4.40 -22.06
CA TYR A 326 17.68 5.34 -22.97
C TYR A 326 17.70 6.74 -22.33
N ASP A 327 17.94 7.76 -23.14
CA ASP A 327 17.91 9.16 -22.71
C ASP A 327 16.50 9.77 -22.82
N ASP A 328 15.63 9.17 -23.64
CA ASP A 328 14.23 9.57 -23.83
C ASP A 328 13.28 8.48 -23.31
N ASP A 329 12.31 8.88 -22.49
CA ASP A 329 11.36 8.00 -21.82
C ASP A 329 10.34 7.39 -22.79
N LEU A 330 10.00 8.08 -23.89
CA LEU A 330 9.07 7.58 -24.89
C LEU A 330 9.73 6.48 -25.76
N GLU A 331 10.98 6.66 -26.17
CA GLU A 331 11.75 5.62 -26.88
C GLU A 331 11.98 4.40 -25.99
N PHE A 332 12.31 4.61 -24.71
CA PHE A 332 12.32 3.55 -23.71
C PHE A 332 10.96 2.83 -23.65
N ALA A 333 9.86 3.57 -23.60
CA ALA A 333 8.53 2.97 -23.50
C ALA A 333 8.12 2.19 -24.74
N LYS A 334 8.48 2.67 -25.94
CA LYS A 334 8.30 1.96 -27.21
C LYS A 334 9.05 0.63 -27.23
N SER A 335 10.23 0.54 -26.61
CA SER A 335 11.02 -0.70 -26.56
C SER A 335 10.31 -1.87 -25.83
N TYR A 336 9.30 -1.57 -25.00
CA TYR A 336 8.49 -2.56 -24.28
C TYR A 336 7.11 -2.81 -24.91
N VAL A 337 6.83 -2.26 -26.09
CA VAL A 337 5.62 -2.56 -26.86
C VAL A 337 5.76 -3.94 -27.51
N ILE A 338 4.73 -4.77 -27.35
CA ILE A 338 4.62 -6.06 -28.02
C ILE A 338 3.90 -5.83 -29.34
N HIS A 339 4.64 -5.93 -30.43
CA HIS A 339 4.08 -5.83 -31.77
C HIS A 339 3.27 -7.09 -32.12
N SER A 340 2.05 -6.87 -32.59
CA SER A 340 1.16 -7.90 -33.15
C SER A 340 0.34 -7.29 -34.27
N ASP A 341 -0.15 -8.12 -35.19
CA ASP A 341 -1.02 -7.67 -36.29
C ASP A 341 -2.36 -7.08 -35.79
N ASP A 342 -2.76 -7.42 -34.55
CA ASP A 342 -4.04 -7.05 -33.93
C ASP A 342 -4.04 -5.70 -33.17
N CYS A 343 -3.04 -4.84 -33.39
CA CYS A 343 -2.96 -3.54 -32.72
C CYS A 343 -2.38 -2.43 -33.62
N HIS A 344 -2.78 -1.20 -33.34
CA HIS A 344 -2.33 0.00 -34.03
C HIS A 344 -0.99 0.49 -33.48
N GLN A 345 -0.01 0.60 -34.37
CA GLN A 345 1.29 1.20 -34.07
C GLN A 345 1.17 2.72 -34.27
N GLY A 346 1.26 3.48 -33.18
CA GLY A 346 1.18 4.95 -33.19
C GLY A 346 2.54 5.64 -33.34
#